data_AF-A0A6L7MX68-F1
#
_entry.id   AF-A0A6L7MX68-F1
#
_cell.length_a   1.000
_cell.length_b   1.000
_cell.length_c   1.000
_cell.angle_alpha   90.00
_cell.angle_beta   90.00
_cell.angle_gamma   90.00
#
_symmetry.space_group_name_H-M   'P 1'
#
loop_
_entity.id
_entity.type
_entity.pdbx_description
1 polymer ?
#
loop_
_entity_poly.entity_id
_entity_poly.type
_entity_poly.pdbx_seq_one_letter_code
_entity_poly.pdbx_strand_id
1 'polypeptide(L)'
;MAIFYSLAKRYGLAEGRRWEPLIVIPVALIGTWVPDWDLFFGIGFHRSPFFHSALPVLPLLVRRLRETTTGKMLVVGMSLGVASHLLWDTIAYGNVIMIPGGMLDRLFLLVNSAVCVCIAWRIRRDLAEPLHRT
;
A
#
# COMPACT_ATOMS: atom_id res chain seq x y z
N MET A 1 -1.06 11.89 -0.89
CA MET A 1 -1.45 11.34 -2.22
C MET A 1 -0.85 12.10 -3.41
N ALA A 2 -1.02 13.42 -3.54
CA ALA A 2 -0.40 14.20 -4.62
C ALA A 2 1.15 14.07 -4.66
N ILE A 3 1.80 14.01 -3.50
CA ILE A 3 3.26 13.84 -3.40
C ILE A 3 3.71 12.48 -3.95
N PHE A 4 3.00 11.40 -3.60
CA PHE A 4 3.36 10.05 -4.08
C PHE A 4 3.13 9.87 -5.57
N TYR A 5 2.04 10.42 -6.13
CA TYR A 5 1.82 10.41 -7.58
C TYR A 5 2.84 11.29 -8.31
N SER A 6 3.15 12.47 -7.79
CA SER A 6 4.18 13.35 -8.37
C SER A 6 5.58 12.72 -8.30
N LEU A 7 5.91 12.00 -7.23
CA LEU A 7 7.15 11.23 -7.12
C LEU A 7 7.12 10.05 -8.10
N ALA A 8 6.02 9.30 -8.18
CA ALA A 8 5.86 8.20 -9.13
C ALA A 8 6.02 8.68 -10.57
N LYS A 9 5.38 9.80 -10.94
CA LYS A 9 5.53 10.44 -12.25
C LYS A 9 6.96 10.91 -12.51
N ARG A 10 7.62 11.50 -11.51
CA ARG A 10 9.00 12.02 -11.60
C ARG A 10 10.05 10.90 -11.75
N TYR A 11 9.80 9.72 -11.22
CA TYR A 11 10.69 8.55 -11.34
C TYR A 11 10.30 7.58 -12.47
N GLY A 12 9.53 8.02 -13.47
CA GLY A 12 9.13 7.19 -14.62
C GLY A 12 8.09 6.12 -14.30
N LEU A 13 7.57 6.05 -13.08
CA LEU A 13 6.50 5.11 -12.68
C LEU A 13 5.12 5.51 -13.22
N ALA A 14 4.99 6.67 -13.90
CA ALA A 14 3.78 7.08 -14.62
C ALA A 14 3.93 7.08 -16.15
N GLU A 15 5.05 6.59 -16.71
CA GLU A 15 5.18 6.26 -18.14
C GLU A 15 4.50 4.92 -18.46
N GLY A 16 3.26 4.82 -17.99
CA GLY A 16 2.39 3.69 -18.17
C GLY A 16 1.31 3.98 -19.19
N ARG A 17 0.55 2.94 -19.55
CA ARG A 17 -0.61 3.05 -20.45
C ARG A 17 -1.54 4.15 -19.95
N ARG A 18 -2.18 4.92 -20.85
CA ARG A 18 -3.03 6.10 -20.51
C ARG A 18 -4.10 5.86 -19.43
N TRP A 19 -4.47 4.61 -19.18
CA TRP A 19 -5.51 4.21 -18.22
C TRP A 19 -4.98 3.79 -16.84
N GLU A 20 -3.67 3.62 -16.63
CA GLU A 20 -3.13 3.18 -15.33
C GLU A 20 -3.56 4.05 -14.14
N PRO A 21 -3.51 5.41 -14.24
CA PRO A 21 -3.95 6.25 -13.14
C PRO A 21 -5.43 6.07 -12.78
N LEU A 22 -6.28 5.69 -13.75
CA LEU A 22 -7.71 5.45 -13.54
C LEU A 22 -8.00 4.26 -12.63
N ILE A 23 -7.03 3.34 -12.48
CA ILE A 23 -7.15 2.19 -11.57
C ILE A 23 -6.35 2.44 -10.30
N VAL A 24 -5.09 2.87 -10.43
CA VAL A 24 -4.18 3.01 -9.28
C VAL A 24 -4.70 4.06 -8.29
N ILE A 25 -5.21 5.21 -8.77
CA ILE A 25 -5.64 6.30 -7.89
C ILE A 25 -6.86 5.90 -7.04
N PRO A 26 -7.98 5.41 -7.61
CA PRO A 26 -9.13 5.01 -6.80
C PRO A 26 -8.79 3.89 -5.80
N VAL A 27 -7.98 2.92 -6.23
CA VAL A 27 -7.59 1.80 -5.36
C VAL A 27 -6.66 2.27 -4.25
N ALA A 28 -5.77 3.23 -4.51
CA ALA A 28 -4.96 3.84 -3.47
C ALA A 28 -5.81 4.62 -2.45
N LEU A 29 -6.86 5.33 -2.89
CA LEU A 29 -7.80 6.00 -1.98
C LEU A 29 -8.55 4.99 -1.09
N ILE A 30 -8.97 3.85 -1.65
CA ILE A 30 -9.55 2.76 -0.85
C ILE A 30 -8.50 2.21 0.13
N GLY A 31 -7.27 1.99 -0.34
CA GLY A 31 -6.18 1.50 0.49
C GLY A 31 -5.81 2.42 1.65
N THR A 32 -6.01 3.74 1.53
CA THR A 32 -5.82 4.64 2.68
C THR A 32 -6.87 4.49 3.77
N TRP A 33 -8.00 3.80 3.50
CA TRP A 33 -9.06 3.55 4.49
C TRP A 33 -8.97 2.14 5.09
N VAL A 34 -8.20 1.23 4.48
CA VAL A 34 -8.10 -0.17 4.93
C VAL A 34 -7.56 -0.30 6.35
N PRO A 35 -6.55 0.46 6.81
CA PRO A 35 -6.11 0.38 8.21
C PRO A 35 -7.23 0.69 9.21
N ASP A 36 -8.13 1.63 8.89
CA ASP A 36 -9.28 1.98 9.73
C ASP A 36 -10.41 0.95 9.70
N TRP A 37 -10.32 -0.11 8.90
CA TRP A 37 -11.33 -1.18 8.91
C TRP A 37 -11.33 -1.97 10.22
N ASP A 38 -10.30 -1.84 11.05
CA ASP A 38 -10.36 -2.35 12.42
C ASP A 38 -11.47 -1.72 13.27
N LEU A 39 -11.93 -0.52 12.93
CA LEU A 39 -13.06 0.14 13.57
C LEU A 39 -14.38 -0.61 13.36
N PHE A 40 -14.49 -1.47 12.33
CA PHE A 40 -15.66 -2.35 12.19
C PHE A 40 -15.78 -3.36 13.34
N PHE A 41 -14.68 -3.63 14.05
CA PHE A 41 -14.66 -4.48 15.25
C PHE A 41 -14.84 -3.68 16.55
N GLY A 42 -14.99 -2.36 16.46
CA GLY A 42 -15.20 -1.44 17.58
C GLY A 42 -13.97 -0.58 17.90
N ILE A 43 -14.18 0.52 18.64
CA ILE A 43 -13.13 1.51 18.93
C ILE A 43 -11.94 0.94 19.70
N GLY A 44 -12.14 -0.11 20.49
CA GLY A 44 -11.06 -0.79 21.22
C GLY A 44 -10.08 -1.56 20.32
N PHE A 45 -10.47 -1.82 19.07
CA PHE A 45 -9.60 -2.43 18.04
C PHE A 45 -8.89 -1.39 17.17
N HIS A 46 -9.17 -0.10 17.36
CA HIS A 46 -8.55 0.95 16.56
C HIS A 46 -7.03 0.85 16.65
N ARG A 47 -6.37 0.82 15.49
CA ARG A 47 -4.92 0.64 15.35
C ARG A 47 -4.44 -0.75 15.74
N SER A 48 -5.20 -1.77 15.37
CA SER A 48 -4.81 -3.16 15.53
C SER A 48 -3.56 -3.49 14.70
N PRO A 49 -2.63 -4.33 15.21
CA PRO A 49 -1.46 -4.76 14.45
C PRO A 49 -1.81 -5.46 13.14
N PHE A 50 -2.99 -6.08 13.06
CA PHE A 50 -3.42 -6.75 11.84
C PHE A 50 -3.73 -5.75 10.71
N PHE A 51 -4.60 -4.77 10.96
CA PHE A 51 -5.00 -3.80 9.95
C PHE A 51 -3.94 -2.71 9.71
N HIS A 52 -3.16 -2.35 10.73
CA HIS A 52 -2.07 -1.39 10.63
C HIS A 52 -0.72 -2.03 10.22
N SER A 53 -0.78 -2.97 9.28
CA SER A 53 0.38 -3.68 8.76
C SER A 53 0.30 -3.86 7.24
N ALA A 54 1.27 -4.57 6.66
CA ALA A 54 1.21 -4.99 5.26
C ALA A 54 0.25 -6.19 5.03
N LEU A 55 -0.28 -6.82 6.08
CA LEU A 55 -1.12 -8.02 5.98
C LEU A 55 -2.36 -7.83 5.08
N PRO A 56 -3.11 -6.71 5.14
CA PRO A 56 -4.28 -6.50 4.29
C PRO A 56 -3.98 -6.48 2.78
N VAL A 57 -2.71 -6.26 2.40
CA VAL A 57 -2.26 -6.28 1.00
C VAL A 57 -1.98 -7.70 0.51
N LEU A 58 -1.59 -8.62 1.41
CA LEU A 58 -1.12 -9.97 1.04
C LEU A 58 -2.13 -10.80 0.24
N PRO A 59 -3.45 -10.78 0.51
CA PRO A 59 -4.42 -11.50 -0.31
C PRO A 59 -4.41 -11.09 -1.79
N LEU A 60 -3.97 -9.86 -2.10
CA LEU A 60 -3.86 -9.40 -3.48
C LEU A 60 -2.61 -9.93 -4.20
N LEU A 61 -1.65 -10.53 -3.48
CA LEU A 61 -0.43 -11.12 -4.05
C LEU A 61 -0.63 -12.52 -4.63
N VAL A 62 -1.86 -13.05 -4.61
CA VAL A 62 -2.17 -14.35 -5.22
C VAL A 62 -1.81 -14.35 -6.71
N ARG A 63 -1.29 -15.49 -7.18
CA ARG A 63 -0.73 -15.69 -8.53
C ARG A 63 -1.63 -15.12 -9.64
N ARG A 64 -2.93 -15.40 -9.59
CA ARG A 64 -3.92 -14.97 -10.60
C ARG A 64 -3.97 -13.44 -10.78
N LEU A 65 -3.84 -12.67 -9.69
CA LEU A 65 -3.84 -11.21 -9.75
C LEU A 65 -2.50 -10.67 -10.26
N ARG A 66 -1.41 -11.38 -10.03
CA ARG A 66 -0.07 -11.02 -10.51
C ARG A 66 0.17 -11.33 -11.98
N GLU A 67 -0.66 -12.14 -12.61
CA GLU A 67 -0.55 -12.48 -14.04
C GLU A 67 -1.25 -11.45 -14.95
N THR A 68 -2.23 -10.71 -14.44
CA THR A 68 -2.96 -9.72 -15.23
C THR A 68 -2.45 -8.31 -15.00
N THR A 69 -2.45 -7.48 -16.04
CA THR A 69 -2.05 -6.06 -15.94
C THR A 69 -2.93 -5.32 -14.93
N THR A 70 -4.24 -5.56 -14.96
CA THR A 70 -5.20 -4.97 -14.01
C THR A 70 -4.92 -5.40 -12.58
N GLY A 71 -4.75 -6.70 -12.32
CA GLY A 71 -4.49 -7.20 -10.97
C GLY A 71 -3.18 -6.65 -10.40
N LYS A 72 -2.12 -6.56 -11.20
CA LYS A 72 -0.87 -5.86 -10.82
C LYS A 72 -1.13 -4.40 -10.42
N MET A 73 -1.97 -3.67 -11.14
CA MET A 73 -2.33 -2.29 -10.79
C MET A 73 -3.16 -2.19 -9.51
N LEU A 74 -4.07 -3.13 -9.26
CA LEU A 74 -4.82 -3.20 -8.00
C LEU A 74 -3.85 -3.38 -6.82
N VAL A 75 -2.88 -4.28 -6.94
CA VAL A 75 -1.84 -4.49 -5.93
C VAL A 75 -1.03 -3.21 -5.69
N VAL A 76 -0.58 -2.55 -6.77
CA VAL A 76 0.18 -1.30 -6.67
C VAL A 76 -0.63 -0.22 -5.96
N GLY A 77 -1.87 0.03 -6.39
CA GLY A 77 -2.76 1.02 -5.78
C GLY A 77 -2.98 0.73 -4.30
N MET A 78 -3.40 -0.49 -3.95
CA MET A 78 -3.70 -0.87 -2.57
C MET A 78 -2.46 -0.73 -1.68
N SER A 79 -1.31 -1.21 -2.16
CA SER A 79 -0.04 -1.11 -1.43
C SER A 79 0.36 0.34 -1.16
N LEU A 80 0.23 1.23 -2.15
CA LEU A 80 0.55 2.66 -1.99
C LEU A 80 -0.44 3.37 -1.05
N GLY A 81 -1.72 3.00 -1.12
CA GLY A 81 -2.75 3.49 -0.22
C GLY A 81 -2.43 3.16 1.24
N VAL A 82 -2.29 1.87 1.54
CA VAL A 82 -1.95 1.37 2.89
C VAL A 82 -0.63 1.98 3.37
N ALA A 83 0.43 1.95 2.54
CA ALA A 83 1.73 2.53 2.89
C ALA A 83 1.63 3.99 3.33
N SER A 84 0.82 4.80 2.62
CA SER A 84 0.68 6.22 2.91
C SER A 84 -0.06 6.50 4.22
N HIS A 85 -1.04 5.67 4.58
CA HIS A 85 -1.74 5.75 5.86
C HIS A 85 -0.78 5.38 7.01
N LEU A 86 -0.10 4.24 6.90
CA LEU A 86 0.87 3.81 7.94
C LEU A 86 2.02 4.79 8.13
N LEU A 87 2.49 5.41 7.05
CA LEU A 87 3.50 6.47 7.13
C LEU A 87 2.97 7.70 7.87
N TRP A 88 1.72 8.09 7.60
CA TRP A 88 1.09 9.18 8.33
C TRP A 88 0.96 8.86 9.81
N ASP A 89 0.54 7.64 10.17
CA ASP A 89 0.46 7.21 11.57
C ASP A 89 1.80 7.19 12.26
N THR A 90 2.88 6.81 11.56
CA THR A 90 4.24 6.83 12.08
C THR A 90 4.63 8.25 12.55
N ILE A 91 4.20 9.27 11.80
CA ILE A 91 4.54 10.67 12.06
C ILE A 91 3.61 11.28 13.11
N ALA A 92 2.29 11.05 12.99
CA ALA A 92 1.28 11.77 13.74
C ALA A 92 0.85 11.08 15.04
N TYR A 93 0.81 9.75 15.08
CA TYR A 93 0.04 9.04 16.11
C TYR A 93 0.81 7.93 16.84
N GLY A 94 1.71 7.20 16.18
CA GLY A 94 2.68 6.26 16.74
C GLY A 94 2.17 5.39 17.90
N ASN A 95 0.94 4.88 17.79
CA ASN A 95 0.27 4.12 18.85
C ASN A 95 -0.50 2.97 18.21
N VAL A 96 0.06 1.77 18.25
CA VAL A 96 -0.53 0.52 17.75
C VAL A 96 -0.84 -0.34 18.95
N ILE A 97 -2.10 -0.76 19.10
CA ILE A 97 -2.50 -1.57 20.25
C ILE A 97 -1.72 -2.88 20.29
N MET A 98 -1.55 -3.45 21.48
CA MET A 98 -0.77 -4.68 21.71
C MET A 98 0.74 -4.55 21.46
N ILE A 99 1.23 -3.40 21.01
CA ILE A 99 2.66 -3.06 21.01
C ILE A 99 2.94 -2.21 22.27
N PRO A 100 4.11 -2.33 22.92
CA PRO A 100 4.40 -1.61 24.17
C PRO A 100 4.37 -0.07 24.09
N GLY A 101 4.25 0.52 22.91
CA GLY A 101 4.14 1.98 22.72
C GLY A 101 5.42 2.65 22.21
N GLY A 102 5.27 3.91 21.84
CA GLY A 102 6.39 4.82 21.61
C GLY A 102 7.19 4.51 20.34
N MET A 103 8.49 4.24 20.49
CA MET A 103 9.36 4.00 19.33
C MET A 103 9.09 2.67 18.64
N LEU A 104 8.63 1.65 19.37
CA LEU A 104 8.35 0.33 18.79
C LEU A 104 7.17 0.40 17.82
N ASP A 105 6.13 1.15 18.15
CA ASP A 105 4.95 1.35 17.31
C ASP A 105 5.31 2.09 16.02
N ARG A 106 6.12 3.16 16.15
CA ARG A 106 6.62 3.91 14.99
C ARG A 106 7.50 3.04 14.10
N LEU A 107 8.37 2.23 14.68
CA LEU A 107 9.20 1.31 13.92
C LEU A 107 8.35 0.24 13.21
N PHE A 108 7.35 -0.31 13.91
CA PHE A 108 6.41 -1.27 13.33
C PHE A 108 5.66 -0.68 12.14
N LEU A 109 5.08 0.52 12.29
CA LEU A 109 4.36 1.21 11.22
C LEU A 109 5.29 1.56 10.05
N LEU A 110 6.51 2.04 10.33
CA LEU A 110 7.49 2.39 9.31
C LEU A 110 7.94 1.17 8.50
N VAL A 111 8.24 0.05 9.18
CA VAL A 111 8.63 -1.21 8.52
C VAL A 111 7.48 -1.71 7.64
N ASN A 112 6.25 -1.70 8.12
CA ASN A 112 5.10 -2.13 7.31
C ASN A 112 4.82 -1.19 6.13
N SER A 113 4.96 0.13 6.32
CA SER A 113 4.90 1.11 5.24
C SER A 113 5.95 0.83 4.16
N ALA A 114 7.21 0.58 4.58
CA ALA A 114 8.30 0.23 3.68
C ALA A 114 8.04 -1.09 2.93
N VAL A 115 7.51 -2.12 3.60
CA VAL A 115 7.13 -3.39 2.97
C VAL A 115 6.08 -3.17 1.88
N CYS A 116 5.03 -2.38 2.15
CA CYS A 116 4.03 -2.03 1.15
C CYS A 116 4.63 -1.26 -0.05
N VAL A 117 5.54 -0.32 0.18
CA VAL A 117 6.26 0.39 -0.89
C VAL A 117 7.12 -0.59 -1.72
N CYS A 118 7.83 -1.52 -1.08
CA CYS A 118 8.61 -2.55 -1.76
C CYS A 118 7.74 -3.46 -2.63
N ILE A 119 6.56 -3.85 -2.15
CA ILE A 119 5.57 -4.62 -2.93
C ILE A 119 5.16 -3.81 -4.17
N ALA A 120 4.72 -2.55 -3.98
CA ALA A 120 4.29 -1.68 -5.07
C ALA A 120 5.40 -1.51 -6.12
N TRP A 121 6.64 -1.25 -5.69
CA TRP A 121 7.79 -1.08 -6.55
C TRP A 121 8.10 -2.36 -7.34
N ARG A 122 8.15 -3.52 -6.68
CA ARG A 122 8.42 -4.81 -7.31
C ARG A 122 7.41 -5.12 -8.40
N ILE A 123 6.12 -4.92 -8.14
CA ILE A 123 5.04 -5.18 -9.11
C ILE A 123 5.03 -4.14 -10.22
N ARG A 124 5.35 -2.88 -9.93
CA ARG A 124 5.44 -1.84 -10.96
C ARG A 124 6.59 -2.12 -11.94
N ARG A 125 7.71 -2.68 -11.48
CA ARG A 125 8.78 -3.18 -12.35
C ARG A 125 8.28 -4.29 -13.28
N ASP A 126 7.49 -5.24 -12.79
CA ASP A 126 6.86 -6.28 -13.62
C ASP A 126 5.86 -5.73 -14.64
N LEU A 127 5.41 -4.48 -14.50
CA LEU A 127 4.54 -3.78 -15.48
C LEU A 127 5.35 -3.00 -16.52
N ALA A 128 6.59 -2.62 -16.20
CA ALA A 128 7.47 -1.85 -17.07
C ALA A 128 8.31 -2.72 -18.01
N GLU A 129 8.55 -3.99 -17.66
CA GLU A 129 9.23 -4.93 -18.56
C GLU A 129 8.36 -5.23 -19.80
N PRO A 130 8.91 -5.17 -21.04
CA PRO A 130 8.19 -5.50 -22.25
C PRO A 130 7.67 -6.94 -22.21
N LEU A 131 6.45 -7.17 -22.71
CA LEU A 131 5.80 -8.49 -22.85
C LEU A 131 6.53 -9.47 -23.81
N HIS A 132 7.78 -9.22 -24.17
CA HIS A 132 8.58 -10.05 -25.07
C HIS A 132 9.32 -11.16 -24.31
N ARG A 133 8.57 -12.03 -23.62
CA ARG A 133 9.07 -13.32 -23.12
C ARG A 133 7.94 -14.35 -23.08
N THR A 134 7.42 -14.71 -24.24
CA THR A 134 6.81 -16.02 -24.56
C THR A 134 6.72 -16.15 -26.07
#